data_AF-A0A1G0M1D8-F1
#
_entry.id   AF-A0A1G0M1D8-F1
#
_cell.length_a   1.000
_cell.length_b   1.000
_cell.length_c   1.000
_cell.angle_alpha   90.00
_cell.angle_beta   90.00
_cell.angle_gamma   90.00
#
_symmetry.space_group_name_H-M   'P 1'
#
loop_
_entity.id
_entity.type
_entity.pdbx_description
1 polymer ?
#
loop_
_entity_poly.entity_id
_entity_poly.type
_entity_poly.pdbx_seq_one_letter_code
_entity_poly.pdbx_strand_id
1 'polypeptide(L)'
;MRKVISIIQIICILTVFSAGSVFSAVAEKTRRLNQEALVLLQKGKLIESILLWEQIPKSERTAEISNNIGYAYYKRSRQYFDGKYGIHSYLNEDYVKAKMSFIDSEKMDPKRWSVYLNHGDLDFYFGLLDGAKKNYEKLLKLNPNYKYSEKIITTIKLIERETRLASKNDFEPFIVEIHPSLPLYIFRIYRNPEHIDVLKDNDTSVIQSLIAEQDIEESNILLSADINFDGYMDVAILEFTGSGHNYGYCYWLFNKNSGEFEQTVNDKTELNHEIVSPYIDYVGKKLSTSWSGSDHQSTSYYNYKGGKFVNTENINIHYLRNIDGDKYRKIIKTNVNGKMKVISDKIFDDPDEAFSNTQKKSNK
;
A
#
# COMPACT_ATOMS: atom_id res chain seq x y z
N MET A 1 41.19 16.42 64.08
CA MET A 1 40.17 16.87 63.11
C MET A 1 40.72 17.28 61.72
N ARG A 2 41.82 16.68 61.21
CA ARG A 2 42.37 17.00 59.86
C ARG A 2 42.61 15.79 58.94
N LYS A 3 42.16 14.59 59.31
CA LYS A 3 42.31 13.36 58.49
C LYS A 3 41.03 12.85 57.82
N VAL A 4 39.88 13.51 58.03
CA VAL A 4 38.58 13.08 57.46
C VAL A 4 38.23 13.81 56.16
N ILE A 5 38.87 14.95 55.86
CA ILE A 5 38.58 15.77 54.67
C ILE A 5 39.17 15.17 53.37
N SER A 6 40.14 14.26 53.46
CA SER A 6 40.84 13.71 52.28
C SER A 6 40.12 12.55 51.58
N ILE A 7 39.20 11.85 52.25
CA ILE A 7 38.53 10.66 51.67
C ILE A 7 37.30 11.06 50.83
N ILE A 8 36.57 12.11 51.22
CA ILE A 8 35.37 12.57 50.50
C ILE A 8 35.72 13.20 49.14
N GLN A 9 36.84 13.94 49.04
CA GLN A 9 37.30 14.50 47.76
C GLN A 9 37.80 13.43 46.78
N ILE A 10 38.42 12.35 47.28
CA ILE A 10 38.85 11.22 46.43
C ILE A 10 37.65 10.40 45.94
N ILE A 11 36.60 10.22 46.76
CA ILE A 11 35.35 9.57 46.35
C ILE A 11 34.61 10.40 45.28
N CYS A 12 34.56 11.74 45.41
CA CYS A 12 33.95 12.61 44.40
C CYS A 12 34.73 12.66 43.07
N ILE A 13 36.06 12.53 43.09
CA ILE A 13 36.88 12.51 41.87
C ILE A 13 36.78 11.15 41.16
N LEU A 14 36.74 10.04 41.90
CA LEU A 14 36.53 8.70 41.32
C LEU A 14 35.13 8.52 40.72
N THR A 15 34.08 9.08 41.33
CA THR A 15 32.72 9.03 40.76
C THR A 15 32.56 9.88 39.50
N VAL A 16 33.26 11.01 39.41
CA VAL A 16 33.25 11.87 38.21
C VAL A 16 34.02 11.23 37.04
N PHE A 17 35.15 10.55 37.29
CA PHE A 17 35.90 9.83 36.24
C PHE A 17 35.20 8.56 35.75
N SER A 18 34.57 7.78 36.64
CA SER A 18 33.79 6.60 36.22
C SER A 18 32.54 6.98 35.42
N ALA A 19 31.89 8.10 35.77
CA ALA A 19 30.75 8.61 35.03
C ALA A 19 31.14 8.99 33.60
N GLY A 20 32.27 9.70 33.41
CA GLY A 20 32.75 10.11 32.08
C GLY A 20 32.98 8.94 31.11
N SER A 21 33.58 7.85 31.56
CA SER A 21 33.80 6.65 30.74
C SER A 21 32.52 5.85 30.43
N VAL A 22 31.54 5.88 31.34
CA VAL A 22 30.25 5.21 31.14
C VAL A 22 29.38 5.99 30.15
N PHE A 23 29.37 7.32 30.23
CA PHE A 23 28.66 8.17 29.27
C PHE A 23 29.20 8.00 27.83
N SER A 24 30.52 7.87 27.64
CA SER A 24 31.09 7.62 26.31
C SER A 24 30.69 6.25 25.74
N ALA A 25 30.63 5.21 26.57
CA ALA A 25 30.27 3.86 26.14
C ALA A 25 28.78 3.74 25.76
N VAL A 26 27.89 4.38 26.52
CA VAL A 26 26.45 4.41 26.21
C VAL A 26 26.19 5.17 24.90
N ALA A 27 26.82 6.34 24.72
CA ALA A 27 26.69 7.12 23.51
C ALA A 27 27.19 6.38 22.26
N GLU A 28 28.32 5.66 22.37
CA GLU A 28 28.86 4.84 21.30
C GLU A 28 27.94 3.67 20.95
N LYS A 29 27.43 2.95 21.96
CA LYS A 29 26.46 1.88 21.75
C LYS A 29 25.19 2.39 21.06
N THR A 30 24.63 3.50 21.51
CA THR A 30 23.44 4.15 20.90
C THR A 30 23.70 4.52 19.44
N ARG A 31 24.86 5.13 19.14
CA ARG A 31 25.23 5.49 17.76
C ARG A 31 25.33 4.26 16.87
N ARG A 32 25.99 3.20 17.34
CA ARG A 32 26.14 1.94 16.60
C ARG A 32 24.79 1.30 16.31
N LEU A 33 23.94 1.16 17.33
CA LEU A 33 22.59 0.59 17.17
C LEU A 33 21.76 1.39 16.16
N ASN A 34 21.80 2.73 16.22
CA ASN A 34 21.09 3.57 15.27
C ASN A 34 21.61 3.37 13.83
N GLN A 35 22.93 3.30 13.63
CA GLN A 35 23.52 3.09 12.30
C GLN A 35 23.15 1.71 11.72
N GLU A 36 23.24 0.65 12.52
CA GLU A 36 22.86 -0.71 12.10
C GLU A 36 21.36 -0.77 11.76
N ALA A 37 20.50 -0.17 12.58
CA ALA A 37 19.07 -0.09 12.34
C ALA A 37 18.74 0.66 11.03
N LEU A 38 19.42 1.76 10.74
CA LEU A 38 19.26 2.51 9.48
C LEU A 38 19.63 1.66 8.26
N VAL A 39 20.73 0.90 8.33
CA VAL A 39 21.13 0.00 7.24
C VAL A 39 20.08 -1.09 7.00
N LEU A 40 19.49 -1.63 8.06
CA LEU A 40 18.40 -2.62 7.96
C LEU A 40 17.13 -2.01 7.37
N LEU A 41 16.75 -0.80 7.82
CA LEU A 41 15.60 -0.07 7.27
C LEU A 41 15.77 0.18 5.76
N GLN A 42 16.95 0.61 5.32
CA GLN A 42 17.26 0.81 3.89
C GLN A 42 17.15 -0.48 3.06
N LYS A 43 17.41 -1.64 3.68
CA LYS A 43 17.25 -2.97 3.08
C LYS A 43 15.82 -3.51 3.16
N GLY A 44 14.87 -2.74 3.67
CA GLY A 44 13.48 -3.16 3.88
C GLY A 44 13.27 -4.13 5.05
N LYS A 45 14.29 -4.34 5.90
CA LYS A 45 14.24 -5.23 7.07
C LYS A 45 13.65 -4.49 8.29
N LEU A 46 12.35 -4.20 8.20
CA LEU A 46 11.64 -3.32 9.13
C LEU A 46 11.58 -3.86 10.56
N ILE A 47 11.38 -5.17 10.74
CA ILE A 47 11.26 -5.78 12.07
C ILE A 47 12.62 -5.73 12.78
N GLU A 48 13.68 -6.10 12.06
CA GLU A 48 15.03 -6.12 12.61
C GLU A 48 15.54 -4.71 12.94
N SER A 49 15.21 -3.70 12.12
CA SER A 49 15.56 -2.31 12.44
C SER A 49 14.84 -1.82 13.70
N ILE A 50 13.55 -2.12 13.86
CA ILE A 50 12.78 -1.79 15.06
C ILE A 50 13.40 -2.43 16.30
N LEU A 51 13.71 -3.73 16.25
CA LEU A 51 14.31 -4.46 17.37
C LEU A 51 15.66 -3.87 17.81
N LEU A 52 16.46 -3.34 16.89
CA LEU A 52 17.72 -2.65 17.23
C LEU A 52 17.46 -1.30 17.90
N TRP A 53 16.50 -0.51 17.41
CA TRP A 53 16.15 0.76 18.06
C TRP A 53 15.47 0.60 19.42
N GLU A 54 14.71 -0.48 19.63
CA GLU A 54 14.07 -0.75 20.93
C GLU A 54 15.08 -1.09 22.03
N GLN A 55 16.29 -1.55 21.65
CA GLN A 55 17.40 -1.72 22.59
C GLN A 55 17.99 -0.39 23.08
N ILE A 56 17.69 0.73 22.40
CA ILE A 56 18.12 2.06 22.84
C ILE A 56 17.13 2.54 23.93
N PRO A 57 17.61 2.75 25.18
CA PRO A 57 16.75 3.21 26.26
C PRO A 57 16.07 4.53 25.88
N LYS A 58 14.82 4.72 26.30
CA LYS A 58 14.04 5.92 25.95
C LYS A 58 14.75 7.22 26.35
N SER A 59 15.49 7.22 27.46
CA SER A 59 16.29 8.36 27.93
C SER A 59 17.45 8.75 26.99
N GLU A 60 17.94 7.80 26.19
CA GLU A 60 19.08 7.97 25.28
C GLU A 60 18.65 8.27 23.84
N ARG A 61 17.33 8.28 23.56
CA ARG A 61 16.80 8.54 22.22
C ARG A 61 16.86 10.03 21.92
N THR A 62 17.43 10.36 20.78
CA THR A 62 17.33 11.70 20.19
C THR A 62 16.01 11.84 19.43
N ALA A 63 15.66 13.08 19.05
CA ALA A 63 14.53 13.33 18.16
C ALA A 63 14.65 12.51 16.86
N GLU A 64 15.86 12.39 16.30
CA GLU A 64 16.10 11.60 15.10
C GLU A 64 15.77 10.12 15.28
N ILE A 65 16.26 9.52 16.36
CA ILE A 65 16.01 8.11 16.65
C ILE A 65 14.50 7.89 16.83
N SER A 66 13.83 8.76 17.60
CA SER A 66 12.38 8.68 17.79
C SER A 66 11.59 8.82 16.48
N ASN A 67 12.00 9.75 15.60
CA ASN A 67 11.40 9.89 14.28
C ASN A 67 11.61 8.63 13.40
N ASN A 68 12.81 8.04 13.42
CA ASN A 68 13.12 6.86 12.63
C ASN A 68 12.35 5.62 13.13
N ILE A 69 12.22 5.45 14.44
CA ILE A 69 11.36 4.45 15.06
C ILE A 69 9.91 4.64 14.59
N GLY A 70 9.39 5.87 14.68
CA GLY A 70 8.04 6.18 14.23
C GLY A 70 7.82 5.87 12.76
N TYR A 71 8.77 6.23 11.91
CA TYR A 71 8.74 5.94 10.48
C TYR A 71 8.76 4.43 10.18
N ALA A 72 9.57 3.66 10.91
CA ALA A 72 9.62 2.21 10.75
C ALA A 72 8.31 1.53 11.15
N TYR A 73 7.72 1.94 12.28
CA TYR A 73 6.39 1.47 12.68
C TYR A 73 5.30 1.87 11.68
N TYR A 74 5.33 3.09 11.14
CA TYR A 74 4.45 3.51 10.06
C TYR A 74 4.58 2.63 8.82
N LYS A 75 5.81 2.37 8.36
CA LYS A 75 6.07 1.49 7.20
C LYS A 75 5.58 0.07 7.43
N ARG A 76 5.79 -0.46 8.63
CA ARG A 76 5.31 -1.80 9.01
C ARG A 76 3.78 -1.85 9.04
N SER A 77 3.15 -0.84 9.64
CA SER A 77 1.70 -0.70 9.65
C SER A 77 1.10 -0.68 8.24
N ARG A 78 1.78 -0.06 7.26
CA ARG A 78 1.34 -0.05 5.87
C ARG A 78 1.42 -1.41 5.18
N GLN A 79 2.47 -2.20 5.47
CA GLN A 79 2.60 -3.54 4.89
C GLN A 79 1.41 -4.45 5.23
N TYR A 80 0.83 -4.28 6.42
CA TYR A 80 -0.33 -5.06 6.85
C TYR A 80 -1.67 -4.48 6.39
N PHE A 81 -1.70 -3.24 5.92
CA PHE A 81 -2.92 -2.53 5.53
C PHE A 81 -3.09 -2.47 3.99
N ASP A 82 -2.06 -2.80 3.20
CA ASP A 82 -2.11 -2.87 1.73
C ASP A 82 -2.94 -4.06 1.18
N GLY A 83 -3.70 -4.75 2.03
CA GLY A 83 -4.46 -5.94 1.68
C GLY A 83 -5.86 -5.95 2.29
N LYS A 84 -6.82 -5.48 1.50
CA LYS A 84 -8.18 -6.06 1.43
C LYS A 84 -9.23 -5.69 2.48
N TYR A 85 -8.97 -4.87 3.51
CA TYR A 85 -10.07 -4.47 4.41
C TYR A 85 -9.98 -2.99 4.76
N GLY A 86 -10.90 -2.25 4.17
CA GLY A 86 -11.21 -0.88 4.54
C GLY A 86 -11.38 -0.76 6.05
N ILE A 87 -11.00 0.42 6.54
CA ILE A 87 -11.44 1.06 7.78
C ILE A 87 -12.35 0.14 8.61
N HIS A 88 -11.77 -0.70 9.48
CA HIS A 88 -12.26 -1.08 10.82
C HIS A 88 -11.53 -2.33 11.35
N SER A 89 -10.60 -2.10 12.28
CA SER A 89 -10.64 -2.71 13.61
C SER A 89 -9.49 -2.14 14.45
N TYR A 90 -9.84 -1.17 15.30
CA TYR A 90 -9.16 -0.81 16.56
C TYR A 90 -7.62 -0.81 16.57
N LEU A 91 -7.04 0.37 16.35
CA LEU A 91 -5.68 0.76 16.74
C LEU A 91 -4.64 -0.36 16.52
N ASN A 92 -4.19 -0.50 15.27
CA ASN A 92 -2.98 -1.26 14.98
C ASN A 92 -1.90 -0.84 15.99
N GLU A 93 -1.33 -1.79 16.74
CA GLU A 93 -0.29 -1.52 17.73
C GLU A 93 0.85 -0.70 17.12
N ASP A 94 1.13 -0.93 15.84
CA ASP A 94 2.12 -0.19 15.05
C ASP A 94 1.72 1.26 14.82
N TYR A 95 0.44 1.53 14.55
CA TYR A 95 -0.05 2.90 14.45
C TYR A 95 0.14 3.65 15.77
N VAL A 96 -0.23 3.02 16.90
CA VAL A 96 -0.07 3.64 18.23
C VAL A 96 1.41 3.91 18.51
N LYS A 97 2.28 2.92 18.25
CA LYS A 97 3.73 3.06 18.44
C LYS A 97 4.34 4.11 17.51
N ALA A 98 3.92 4.16 16.25
CA ALA A 98 4.33 5.19 15.30
C ALA A 98 3.96 6.59 15.81
N LYS A 99 2.68 6.77 16.16
CA LYS A 99 2.16 8.04 16.66
C LYS A 99 2.85 8.51 17.93
N MET A 100 3.05 7.64 18.91
CA MET A 100 3.77 7.97 20.14
C MET A 100 5.24 8.35 19.87
N SER A 101 5.90 7.65 18.95
CA SER A 101 7.29 7.95 18.59
C SER A 101 7.43 9.30 17.88
N PHE A 102 6.48 9.69 17.03
CA PHE A 102 6.44 11.03 16.44
C PHE A 102 6.19 12.11 17.50
N ILE A 103 5.24 11.91 18.40
CA ILE A 103 4.98 12.84 19.52
C ILE A 103 6.22 13.03 20.40
N ASP A 104 6.95 11.95 20.70
CA ASP A 104 8.21 12.03 21.44
C ASP A 104 9.28 12.82 20.66
N SER A 105 9.39 12.58 19.34
CA SER A 105 10.29 13.35 18.48
C SER A 105 9.95 14.84 18.41
N GLU A 106 8.67 15.20 18.35
CA GLU A 106 8.20 16.60 18.33
C GLU A 106 8.55 17.33 19.63
N LYS A 107 8.40 16.66 20.78
CA LYS A 107 8.77 17.20 22.10
C LYS A 107 10.27 17.47 22.20
N MET A 108 11.09 16.60 21.62
CA MET A 108 12.55 16.72 21.63
C MET A 108 13.07 17.79 20.66
N ASP A 109 12.50 17.87 19.46
CA ASP A 109 12.90 18.84 18.43
C ASP A 109 11.67 19.35 17.64
N PRO A 110 11.00 20.42 18.11
CA PRO A 110 9.80 20.96 17.48
C PRO A 110 10.06 21.70 16.16
N LYS A 111 11.33 21.84 15.73
CA LYS A 111 11.71 22.46 14.45
C LYS A 111 12.03 21.44 13.36
N ARG A 112 12.03 20.14 13.69
CA ARG A 112 12.28 19.06 12.73
C ARG A 112 11.06 18.84 11.81
N TRP A 113 11.07 19.49 10.66
CA TRP A 113 9.98 19.40 9.68
C TRP A 113 9.63 17.97 9.24
N SER A 114 10.62 17.06 9.18
CA SER A 114 10.41 15.67 8.74
C SER A 114 9.50 14.86 9.67
N VAL A 115 9.38 15.25 10.95
CA VAL A 115 8.49 14.58 11.91
C VAL A 115 7.04 14.88 11.55
N TYR A 116 6.75 16.14 11.25
CA TYR A 116 5.42 16.58 10.81
C TYR A 116 5.04 15.98 9.46
N LEU A 117 6.00 15.73 8.57
CA LEU A 117 5.75 14.97 7.34
C LEU A 117 5.25 13.56 7.68
N ASN A 118 6.05 12.81 8.43
CA ASN A 118 5.77 11.40 8.70
C ASN A 118 4.51 11.22 9.57
N HIS A 119 4.27 12.12 10.53
CA HIS A 119 3.06 12.12 11.35
C HIS A 119 1.83 12.52 10.53
N GLY A 120 1.97 13.49 9.62
CA GLY A 120 0.91 13.86 8.67
C GLY A 120 0.55 12.72 7.72
N ASP A 121 1.55 12.03 7.16
CA ASP A 121 1.36 10.84 6.32
C ASP A 121 0.66 9.71 7.10
N LEU A 122 1.04 9.50 8.37
CA LEU A 122 0.40 8.52 9.25
C LEU A 122 -1.08 8.88 9.47
N ASP A 123 -1.38 10.08 9.93
CA ASP A 123 -2.76 10.50 10.19
C ASP A 123 -3.61 10.47 8.91
N PHE A 124 -3.06 10.90 7.77
CA PHE A 124 -3.75 10.89 6.48
C PHE A 124 -4.11 9.46 6.06
N TYR A 125 -3.15 8.53 6.17
CA TYR A 125 -3.35 7.12 5.84
C TYR A 125 -4.46 6.46 6.67
N PHE A 126 -4.61 6.87 7.92
CA PHE A 126 -5.64 6.37 8.84
C PHE A 126 -6.95 7.19 8.79
N GLY A 127 -7.11 8.11 7.83
CA GLY A 127 -8.32 8.93 7.69
C GLY A 127 -8.50 10.00 8.77
N LEU A 128 -7.48 10.29 9.56
CA LEU A 128 -7.48 11.32 10.61
C LEU A 128 -7.15 12.69 10.00
N LEU A 129 -8.04 13.18 9.15
CA LEU A 129 -7.81 14.32 8.26
C LEU A 129 -7.42 15.62 9.00
N ASP A 130 -8.04 15.92 10.14
CA ASP A 130 -7.70 17.11 10.95
C ASP A 130 -6.27 17.05 11.49
N GLY A 131 -5.86 15.89 11.99
CA GLY A 131 -4.50 15.65 12.49
C GLY A 131 -3.47 15.76 11.36
N ALA A 132 -3.77 15.13 10.22
CA ALA A 132 -2.95 15.20 9.02
C ALA A 132 -2.75 16.64 8.55
N LYS A 133 -3.84 17.38 8.36
CA LYS A 133 -3.85 18.79 7.92
C LYS A 133 -3.01 19.67 8.84
N LYS A 134 -3.21 19.57 10.15
CA LYS A 134 -2.43 20.32 11.16
C LYS A 134 -0.92 20.04 11.05
N ASN A 135 -0.55 18.77 10.86
CA ASN A 135 0.84 18.37 10.70
C ASN A 135 1.46 18.93 9.41
N TYR A 136 0.77 18.84 8.27
CA TYR A 136 1.23 19.43 7.02
C TYR A 136 1.32 20.97 7.05
N GLU A 137 0.37 21.65 7.69
CA GLU A 137 0.44 23.11 7.89
C GLU A 137 1.65 23.50 8.75
N LYS A 138 1.95 22.72 9.79
CA LYS A 138 3.14 22.92 10.62
C LYS A 138 4.42 22.67 9.83
N LEU A 139 4.45 21.64 8.97
CA LEU A 139 5.54 21.38 8.05
C LEU A 139 5.78 22.59 7.14
N LEU A 140 4.75 23.11 6.46
CA LEU A 140 4.88 24.25 5.55
C LEU A 140 5.37 25.53 6.26
N LYS A 141 5.02 25.73 7.54
CA LYS A 141 5.58 26.83 8.35
C LYS A 141 7.09 26.69 8.58
N LEU A 142 7.60 25.45 8.67
CA LEU A 142 9.02 25.16 8.89
C LEU A 142 9.82 25.03 7.59
N ASN A 143 9.16 24.55 6.52
CA ASN A 143 9.73 24.34 5.20
C ASN A 143 8.69 24.73 4.12
N PRO A 144 8.61 26.03 3.77
CA PRO A 144 7.56 26.55 2.87
C PRO A 144 7.58 25.99 1.45
N ASN A 145 8.70 25.42 1.01
CA ASN A 145 8.86 24.94 -0.37
C ASN A 145 8.43 23.47 -0.55
N TYR A 146 7.80 22.86 0.44
CA TYR A 146 7.44 21.45 0.41
C TYR A 146 6.11 21.20 -0.32
N LYS A 147 6.16 21.23 -1.66
CA LYS A 147 4.98 21.10 -2.55
C LYS A 147 4.07 19.92 -2.25
N TYR A 148 4.61 18.79 -1.77
CA TYR A 148 3.81 17.62 -1.39
C TYR A 148 2.79 17.97 -0.31
N SER A 149 3.14 18.78 0.69
CA SER A 149 2.21 19.16 1.75
C SER A 149 1.09 20.07 1.26
N GLU A 150 1.37 20.99 0.33
CA GLU A 150 0.34 21.83 -0.30
C GLU A 150 -0.68 20.97 -1.05
N LYS A 151 -0.19 19.97 -1.77
CA LYS A 151 -1.02 19.01 -2.49
C LYS A 151 -1.90 18.21 -1.54
N ILE A 152 -1.35 17.62 -0.48
CA ILE A 152 -2.16 16.85 0.49
C ILE A 152 -3.18 17.73 1.21
N ILE A 153 -2.83 18.97 1.60
CA ILE A 153 -3.80 19.90 2.19
C ILE A 153 -4.95 20.20 1.21
N THR A 154 -4.65 20.37 -0.07
CA THR A 154 -5.67 20.55 -1.13
C THR A 154 -6.56 19.32 -1.23
N THR A 155 -5.98 18.11 -1.25
CA THR A 155 -6.73 16.84 -1.24
C THR A 155 -7.61 16.71 0.00
N ILE A 156 -7.12 17.04 1.19
CA ILE A 156 -7.92 17.00 2.44
C ILE A 156 -9.11 17.95 2.35
N LYS A 157 -8.90 19.20 1.90
CA LYS A 157 -10.00 20.16 1.72
C LYS A 157 -11.04 19.66 0.71
N LEU A 158 -10.59 18.96 -0.32
CA LEU A 158 -11.47 18.36 -1.31
C LEU A 158 -12.29 17.22 -0.70
N ILE A 159 -11.67 16.32 0.05
CA ILE A 159 -12.36 15.24 0.79
C ILE A 159 -13.40 15.86 1.73
N GLU A 160 -13.02 16.83 2.58
CA GLU A 160 -13.93 17.54 3.49
C GLU A 160 -15.12 18.16 2.74
N ARG A 161 -14.87 18.77 1.57
CA ARG A 161 -15.91 19.37 0.73
C ARG A 161 -16.89 18.31 0.22
N GLU A 162 -16.38 17.25 -0.41
CA GLU A 162 -17.20 16.22 -1.03
C GLU A 162 -17.93 15.36 0.02
N THR A 163 -17.31 15.05 1.16
CA THR A 163 -17.99 14.36 2.28
C THR A 163 -19.18 15.17 2.81
N ARG A 164 -19.05 16.50 2.91
CA ARG A 164 -20.16 17.38 3.31
C ARG A 164 -21.25 17.49 2.24
N LEU A 165 -20.91 17.33 0.96
CA LEU A 165 -21.90 17.26 -0.11
C LEU A 165 -22.62 15.90 -0.10
N ALA A 166 -21.87 14.81 0.04
CA ALA A 166 -22.37 13.45 0.22
C ALA A 166 -23.27 13.31 1.47
N SER A 167 -23.01 14.05 2.55
CA SER A 167 -23.94 14.02 3.71
C SER A 167 -25.32 14.64 3.42
N LYS A 168 -25.48 15.31 2.27
CA LYS A 168 -26.72 15.98 1.84
C LYS A 168 -27.30 15.40 0.56
N ASN A 169 -26.54 14.56 -0.14
CA ASN A 169 -26.88 13.99 -1.44
C ASN A 169 -26.52 12.51 -1.40
N ASP A 170 -27.32 11.64 -2.01
CA ASP A 170 -27.14 10.19 -1.89
C ASP A 170 -26.00 9.65 -2.76
N PHE A 171 -24.76 10.05 -2.47
CA PHE A 171 -23.55 9.54 -3.14
C PHE A 171 -22.37 9.35 -2.18
N GLU A 172 -21.43 8.50 -2.59
CA GLU A 172 -20.13 8.33 -1.94
C GLU A 172 -19.02 8.95 -2.82
N PRO A 173 -18.14 9.82 -2.27
CA PRO A 173 -17.06 10.40 -3.06
C PRO A 173 -15.84 9.48 -3.08
N PHE A 174 -15.28 9.28 -4.27
CA PHE A 174 -14.00 8.62 -4.49
C PHE A 174 -13.08 9.57 -5.26
N ILE A 175 -11.92 9.90 -4.71
CA ILE A 175 -11.01 10.92 -5.26
C ILE A 175 -9.74 10.25 -5.74
N VAL A 176 -9.37 10.50 -6.99
CA VAL A 176 -8.22 9.85 -7.65
C VAL A 176 -7.29 10.87 -8.23
N GLU A 177 -5.99 10.66 -8.01
CA GLU A 177 -4.96 11.30 -8.81
C GLU A 177 -4.64 10.42 -10.01
N ILE A 178 -5.12 10.81 -11.18
CA ILE A 178 -4.91 10.07 -12.42
C ILE A 178 -3.46 10.15 -12.88
N HIS A 179 -2.87 11.35 -12.81
CA HIS A 179 -1.48 11.59 -13.13
C HIS A 179 -1.00 12.87 -12.43
N PRO A 180 0.27 12.99 -12.00
CA PRO A 180 0.77 14.17 -11.28
C PRO A 180 0.64 15.51 -12.02
N SER A 181 0.45 15.48 -13.35
CA SER A 181 0.26 16.68 -14.19
C SER A 181 -1.20 17.05 -14.44
N LEU A 182 -2.16 16.31 -13.90
CA LEU A 182 -3.59 16.52 -14.09
C LEU A 182 -4.24 17.03 -12.79
N PRO A 183 -5.42 17.68 -12.87
CA PRO A 183 -6.24 17.93 -11.69
C PRO A 183 -6.63 16.61 -11.00
N LEU A 184 -7.07 16.70 -9.75
CA LEU A 184 -7.69 15.56 -9.09
C LEU A 184 -9.05 15.28 -9.75
N TYR A 185 -9.35 13.98 -9.91
CA TYR A 185 -10.63 13.51 -10.39
C TYR A 185 -11.49 13.09 -9.21
N ILE A 186 -12.78 13.43 -9.27
CA ILE A 186 -13.78 13.11 -8.26
C ILE A 186 -14.82 12.23 -8.92
N PHE A 187 -15.07 11.08 -8.32
CA PHE A 187 -16.12 10.15 -8.69
C PHE A 187 -17.19 10.24 -7.61
N ARG A 188 -18.41 10.65 -7.98
CA ARG A 188 -19.57 10.61 -7.08
C ARG A 188 -20.37 9.38 -7.42
N ILE A 189 -20.37 8.43 -6.50
CA ILE A 189 -20.96 7.10 -6.68
C ILE A 189 -22.38 7.12 -6.11
N TYR A 190 -23.40 7.09 -6.97
CA TYR A 190 -24.81 7.08 -6.55
C TYR A 190 -25.34 5.65 -6.52
N ARG A 191 -26.16 5.32 -5.51
CA ARG A 191 -26.73 3.97 -5.34
C ARG A 191 -28.01 3.71 -6.17
N ASN A 192 -28.60 4.73 -6.80
CA ASN A 192 -29.88 4.57 -7.51
C ASN A 192 -30.13 5.69 -8.55
N PRO A 193 -30.12 5.43 -9.88
CA PRO A 193 -29.51 4.30 -10.59
C PRO A 193 -27.99 4.34 -10.43
N GLU A 194 -27.28 3.19 -10.49
CA GLU A 194 -25.82 3.14 -10.30
C GLU A 194 -25.06 3.86 -11.42
N HIS A 195 -24.98 5.18 -11.29
CA HIS A 195 -24.19 6.06 -12.13
C HIS A 195 -23.10 6.68 -11.28
N ILE A 196 -21.96 6.90 -11.93
CA ILE A 196 -20.80 7.50 -11.32
C ILE A 196 -20.52 8.78 -12.08
N ASP A 197 -20.79 9.90 -11.45
CA ASP A 197 -20.43 11.19 -12.04
C ASP A 197 -18.94 11.45 -11.84
N VAL A 198 -18.28 11.79 -12.93
CA VAL A 198 -16.86 12.15 -12.97
C VAL A 198 -16.78 13.67 -13.06
N LEU A 199 -16.01 14.26 -12.15
CA LEU A 199 -15.71 15.68 -12.09
C LEU A 199 -14.20 15.89 -11.93
N LYS A 200 -13.75 17.12 -12.18
CA LYS A 200 -12.40 17.59 -11.83
C LYS A 200 -12.49 18.48 -10.60
N ASP A 201 -11.46 18.52 -9.76
CA ASP A 201 -11.47 19.31 -8.52
C ASP A 201 -11.70 20.82 -8.69
N ASN A 202 -11.27 21.34 -9.83
CA ASN A 202 -11.43 22.71 -10.29
C ASN A 202 -12.74 23.00 -11.04
N ASP A 203 -13.60 22.00 -11.21
CA ASP A 203 -14.89 22.10 -11.89
C ASP A 203 -16.02 21.61 -10.97
N THR A 204 -17.20 22.20 -11.13
CA THR A 204 -18.43 21.74 -10.47
C THR A 204 -19.33 20.95 -11.41
N SER A 205 -19.01 20.96 -12.70
CA SER A 205 -19.77 20.30 -13.76
C SER A 205 -19.34 18.85 -13.89
N VAL A 206 -20.32 17.99 -14.13
CA VAL A 206 -20.06 16.60 -14.51
C VAL A 206 -19.45 16.60 -15.90
N ILE A 207 -18.24 16.04 -16.03
CA ILE A 207 -17.54 15.93 -17.31
C ILE A 207 -17.87 14.62 -18.02
N GLN A 208 -18.27 13.61 -17.26
CA GLN A 208 -18.64 12.30 -17.76
C GLN A 208 -19.48 11.58 -16.72
N SER A 209 -20.40 10.71 -17.14
CA SER A 209 -21.08 9.77 -16.26
C SER A 209 -20.75 8.34 -16.71
N LEU A 210 -20.30 7.52 -15.77
CA LEU A 210 -20.08 6.08 -15.98
C LEU A 210 -21.30 5.32 -15.46
N ILE A 211 -21.60 4.17 -16.06
CA ILE A 211 -22.73 3.32 -15.66
C ILE A 211 -22.16 2.02 -15.12
N ALA A 212 -22.63 1.61 -13.95
CA ALA A 212 -22.47 0.24 -13.46
C ALA A 212 -23.74 -0.54 -13.83
N GLU A 213 -23.58 -1.74 -14.40
CA GLU A 213 -24.71 -2.49 -14.96
C GLU A 213 -25.47 -3.35 -13.94
N GLN A 214 -24.94 -3.52 -12.71
CA GLN A 214 -25.52 -4.41 -11.70
C GLN A 214 -25.70 -3.69 -10.37
N ASP A 215 -26.82 -3.97 -9.69
CA ASP A 215 -27.08 -3.51 -8.32
C ASP A 215 -26.17 -4.30 -7.36
N ILE A 216 -25.08 -3.68 -6.89
CA ILE A 216 -24.10 -4.32 -6.01
C ILE A 216 -24.15 -3.65 -4.64
N GLU A 217 -24.67 -4.39 -3.66
CA GLU A 217 -24.76 -3.93 -2.27
C GLU A 217 -23.40 -3.83 -1.54
N GLU A 218 -22.28 -4.08 -2.21
CA GLU A 218 -20.94 -4.03 -1.61
C GLU A 218 -20.38 -2.61 -1.51
N SER A 219 -19.73 -2.31 -0.38
CA SER A 219 -18.85 -1.14 -0.26
C SER A 219 -17.60 -1.31 -1.13
N ASN A 220 -17.09 -0.21 -1.71
CA ASN A 220 -15.92 -0.17 -2.60
C ASN A 220 -16.16 -0.75 -4.01
N ILE A 221 -17.26 -0.34 -4.64
CA ILE A 221 -17.53 -0.69 -6.04
C ILE A 221 -16.49 -0.14 -7.03
N LEU A 222 -15.60 0.78 -6.62
CA LEU A 222 -14.65 1.41 -7.51
C LEU A 222 -13.22 1.25 -7.01
N LEU A 223 -12.34 0.82 -7.91
CA LEU A 223 -10.89 0.74 -7.71
C LEU A 223 -10.20 1.66 -8.72
N SER A 224 -8.98 2.09 -8.38
CA SER A 224 -8.11 2.83 -9.30
C SER A 224 -6.72 2.23 -9.35
N ALA A 225 -6.20 2.01 -10.55
CA ALA A 225 -4.86 1.50 -10.79
C ALA A 225 -4.45 1.81 -12.24
N ASP A 226 -3.15 1.87 -12.55
CA ASP A 226 -2.67 1.87 -13.94
C ASP A 226 -2.71 0.42 -14.47
N ILE A 227 -3.79 0.07 -15.16
CA ILE A 227 -4.12 -1.31 -15.55
C ILE A 227 -3.56 -1.61 -16.95
N ASN A 228 -3.46 -0.58 -17.79
CA ASN A 228 -2.89 -0.68 -19.14
C ASN A 228 -1.36 -0.39 -19.20
N PHE A 229 -0.76 0.01 -18.08
CA PHE A 229 0.66 0.32 -17.88
C PHE A 229 1.19 1.52 -18.68
N ASP A 230 0.33 2.52 -18.92
CA ASP A 230 0.64 3.74 -19.67
C ASP A 230 1.07 4.93 -18.79
N GLY A 231 1.03 4.76 -17.47
CA GLY A 231 1.42 5.77 -16.48
C GLY A 231 0.27 6.65 -15.98
N TYR A 232 -0.95 6.46 -16.47
CA TYR A 232 -2.16 7.11 -15.98
C TYR A 232 -2.99 6.09 -15.19
N MET A 233 -3.59 6.50 -14.06
CA MET A 233 -4.51 5.61 -13.35
C MET A 233 -5.79 5.45 -14.16
N ASP A 234 -6.21 4.20 -14.33
CA ASP A 234 -7.52 3.80 -14.81
C ASP A 234 -8.46 3.58 -13.62
N VAL A 235 -9.74 3.34 -13.89
CA VAL A 235 -10.70 2.91 -12.87
C VAL A 235 -11.35 1.58 -13.22
N ALA A 236 -11.67 0.78 -12.21
CA ALA A 236 -12.36 -0.48 -12.36
C ALA A 236 -13.63 -0.44 -11.51
N ILE A 237 -14.78 -0.65 -12.15
CA ILE A 237 -16.10 -0.68 -11.50
C ILE A 237 -16.47 -2.13 -11.27
N LEU A 238 -16.80 -2.50 -10.04
CA LEU A 238 -17.27 -3.83 -9.67
C LEU A 238 -18.58 -4.11 -10.42
N GLU A 239 -18.64 -5.22 -11.12
CA GLU A 239 -19.84 -5.65 -11.86
C GLU A 239 -20.45 -6.92 -11.31
N PHE A 240 -19.69 -7.80 -10.66
CA PHE A 240 -20.28 -8.97 -10.00
C PHE A 240 -19.43 -9.50 -8.84
N THR A 241 -20.12 -10.19 -7.92
CA THR A 241 -19.53 -10.83 -6.75
C THR A 241 -19.76 -12.35 -6.86
N GLY A 242 -18.75 -13.07 -7.34
CA GLY A 242 -18.78 -14.53 -7.43
C GLY A 242 -18.55 -15.19 -6.07
N SER A 243 -18.90 -16.48 -5.97
CA SER A 243 -18.61 -17.28 -4.77
C SER A 243 -17.13 -17.20 -4.38
N GLY A 244 -16.85 -17.00 -3.09
CA GLY A 244 -15.48 -16.98 -2.58
C GLY A 244 -14.73 -15.65 -2.74
N HIS A 245 -15.42 -14.52 -2.88
CA HIS A 245 -14.82 -13.19 -3.11
C HIS A 245 -14.12 -13.09 -4.48
N ASN A 246 -14.76 -13.68 -5.51
CA ASN A 246 -14.35 -13.55 -6.90
C ASN A 246 -15.00 -12.30 -7.49
N TYR A 247 -14.30 -11.16 -7.42
CA TYR A 247 -14.81 -9.87 -7.82
C TYR A 247 -14.52 -9.59 -9.29
N GLY A 248 -15.55 -9.51 -10.12
CA GLY A 248 -15.40 -9.13 -11.51
C GLY A 248 -15.58 -7.64 -11.70
N TYR A 249 -14.72 -7.04 -12.51
CA TYR A 249 -14.73 -5.60 -12.75
C TYR A 249 -14.87 -5.29 -14.23
N CYS A 250 -15.56 -4.19 -14.53
CA CYS A 250 -15.46 -3.49 -15.78
C CYS A 250 -14.37 -2.41 -15.68
N TYR A 251 -13.44 -2.44 -16.63
CA TYR A 251 -12.31 -1.53 -16.68
C TYR A 251 -12.61 -0.32 -17.58
N TRP A 252 -12.26 0.85 -17.08
CA TRP A 252 -12.45 2.15 -17.69
C TRP A 252 -11.09 2.83 -17.78
N LEU A 253 -10.52 2.86 -18.98
CA LEU A 253 -9.17 3.35 -19.22
C LEU A 253 -9.16 4.86 -19.38
N PHE A 254 -8.18 5.51 -18.79
CA PHE A 254 -8.08 6.96 -18.92
C PHE A 254 -7.55 7.37 -20.29
N ASN A 255 -8.35 8.13 -21.05
CA ASN A 255 -7.90 8.71 -22.31
C ASN A 255 -7.31 10.10 -22.07
N LYS A 256 -5.99 10.21 -22.12
CA LYS A 256 -5.26 11.48 -21.90
C LYS A 256 -5.57 12.60 -22.90
N ASN A 257 -6.14 12.29 -24.07
CA ASN A 257 -6.46 13.30 -25.09
C ASN A 257 -7.79 13.98 -24.80
N SER A 258 -8.82 13.20 -24.42
CA SER A 258 -10.13 13.75 -24.02
C SER A 258 -10.16 14.16 -22.54
N GLY A 259 -9.36 13.51 -21.70
CA GLY A 259 -9.44 13.62 -20.25
C GLY A 259 -10.64 12.90 -19.64
N GLU A 260 -11.20 11.93 -20.37
CA GLU A 260 -12.36 11.09 -20.04
C GLU A 260 -11.94 9.61 -19.95
N PHE A 261 -12.83 8.76 -19.46
CA PHE A 261 -12.60 7.33 -19.32
C PHE A 261 -13.30 6.54 -20.44
N GLU A 262 -12.57 5.65 -21.09
CA GLU A 262 -13.07 4.77 -22.14
C GLU A 262 -13.22 3.36 -21.59
N GLN A 263 -14.44 2.84 -21.59
CA GLN A 263 -14.68 1.45 -21.23
C GLN A 263 -13.85 0.54 -22.15
N THR A 264 -13.12 -0.43 -21.58
CA THR A 264 -12.46 -1.43 -22.42
C THR A 264 -13.51 -2.20 -23.20
N VAL A 265 -13.42 -2.17 -24.53
CA VAL A 265 -14.34 -2.91 -25.41
C VAL A 265 -14.15 -4.39 -25.16
N ASN A 266 -15.04 -4.96 -24.36
CA ASN A 266 -15.29 -6.39 -24.35
C ASN A 266 -16.77 -6.53 -24.61
N ASP A 267 -17.13 -7.17 -25.73
CA ASP A 267 -18.43 -7.84 -25.82
C ASP A 267 -18.68 -8.51 -24.46
N LYS A 268 -19.82 -8.21 -23.86
CA LYS A 268 -20.21 -8.41 -22.45
C LYS A 268 -20.12 -9.85 -21.92
N THR A 269 -19.39 -10.73 -22.58
CA THR A 269 -19.50 -12.18 -22.45
C THR A 269 -18.20 -12.89 -22.13
N GLU A 270 -17.01 -12.29 -22.31
CA GLU A 270 -15.75 -13.06 -22.14
C GLU A 270 -14.77 -12.47 -21.11
N LEU A 271 -14.30 -11.24 -21.23
CA LEU A 271 -13.20 -10.76 -20.36
C LEU A 271 -13.62 -10.26 -18.97
N ASN A 272 -14.81 -9.67 -18.80
CA ASN A 272 -15.26 -9.19 -17.48
C ASN A 272 -15.43 -10.34 -16.48
N HIS A 273 -15.75 -11.55 -16.96
CA HIS A 273 -15.83 -12.76 -16.15
C HIS A 273 -14.52 -13.55 -16.05
N GLU A 274 -13.58 -13.36 -16.98
CA GLU A 274 -12.30 -14.09 -16.99
C GLU A 274 -11.25 -13.49 -16.05
N ILE A 275 -11.30 -12.18 -15.78
CA ILE A 275 -10.35 -11.49 -14.88
C ILE A 275 -11.07 -11.10 -13.59
N VAL A 276 -11.18 -12.06 -12.67
CA VAL A 276 -11.72 -11.84 -11.32
C VAL A 276 -10.62 -11.57 -10.31
N SER A 277 -10.85 -10.64 -9.37
CA SER A 277 -9.93 -10.28 -8.29
C SER A 277 -8.47 -10.12 -8.78
N PRO A 278 -8.22 -9.20 -9.74
CA PRO A 278 -6.93 -9.11 -10.41
C PRO A 278 -5.79 -8.77 -9.45
N TYR A 279 -4.66 -9.44 -9.63
CA TYR A 279 -3.35 -9.01 -9.13
C TYR A 279 -2.58 -8.28 -10.23
N ILE A 280 -2.04 -7.11 -9.91
CA ILE A 280 -1.29 -6.26 -10.84
C ILE A 280 0.20 -6.40 -10.56
N ASP A 281 0.93 -6.97 -11.52
CA ASP A 281 2.40 -6.99 -11.53
C ASP A 281 2.91 -5.77 -12.31
N TYR A 282 3.19 -4.69 -11.60
CA TYR A 282 3.74 -3.46 -12.19
C TYR A 282 5.14 -3.65 -12.79
N VAL A 283 5.94 -4.59 -12.29
CA VAL A 283 7.31 -4.82 -12.78
C VAL A 283 7.27 -5.62 -14.08
N GLY A 284 6.49 -6.70 -14.10
CA GLY A 284 6.27 -7.52 -15.29
C GLY A 284 5.30 -6.91 -16.30
N LYS A 285 4.56 -5.86 -15.91
CA LYS A 285 3.46 -5.25 -16.66
C LYS A 285 2.40 -6.28 -17.08
N LYS A 286 1.90 -7.01 -16.08
CA LYS A 286 0.91 -8.08 -16.27
C LYS A 286 -0.22 -7.98 -15.27
N LEU A 287 -1.38 -8.45 -15.68
CA LEU A 287 -2.45 -8.83 -14.76
C LEU A 287 -2.44 -10.33 -14.56
N SER A 288 -2.83 -10.78 -13.38
CA SER A 288 -3.16 -12.18 -13.16
C SER A 288 -4.43 -12.33 -12.34
N THR A 289 -5.20 -13.35 -12.65
CA THR A 289 -6.33 -13.80 -11.82
C THR A 289 -6.06 -15.23 -11.39
N SER A 290 -6.49 -15.59 -10.19
CA SER A 290 -6.41 -16.96 -9.69
C SER A 290 -7.74 -17.38 -9.10
N TRP A 291 -8.11 -18.63 -9.34
CA TRP A 291 -9.27 -19.27 -8.72
C TRP A 291 -8.88 -20.63 -8.16
N SER A 292 -9.54 -21.02 -7.08
CA SER A 292 -9.37 -22.33 -6.44
C SER A 292 -10.73 -23.01 -6.35
N GLY A 293 -10.82 -24.21 -6.92
CA GLY A 293 -11.86 -25.18 -6.64
C GLY A 293 -11.46 -26.13 -5.52
N SER A 294 -12.31 -27.14 -5.27
CA SER A 294 -12.04 -28.20 -4.28
C SER A 294 -10.97 -29.20 -4.74
N ASP A 295 -10.78 -29.34 -6.05
CA ASP A 295 -9.92 -30.33 -6.71
C ASP A 295 -8.97 -29.73 -7.76
N HIS A 296 -8.94 -28.41 -7.90
CA HIS A 296 -7.99 -27.71 -8.75
C HIS A 296 -7.73 -26.26 -8.32
N GLN A 297 -6.58 -25.73 -8.75
CA GLN A 297 -6.27 -24.30 -8.76
C GLN A 297 -5.89 -23.89 -10.17
N SER A 298 -6.19 -22.65 -10.52
CA SER A 298 -5.73 -22.09 -11.78
C SER A 298 -5.35 -20.63 -11.63
N THR A 299 -4.35 -20.24 -12.40
CA THR A 299 -3.89 -18.86 -12.53
C THR A 299 -3.76 -18.53 -14.01
N SER A 300 -4.39 -17.44 -14.44
CA SER A 300 -4.28 -16.91 -15.80
C SER A 300 -3.54 -15.57 -15.77
N TYR A 301 -2.64 -15.35 -16.73
CA TYR A 301 -1.84 -14.15 -16.88
C TYR A 301 -2.19 -13.40 -18.16
N TYR A 302 -2.36 -12.09 -18.08
CA TYR A 302 -2.80 -11.24 -19.17
C TYR A 302 -1.83 -10.09 -19.40
N ASN A 303 -1.63 -9.76 -20.68
CA ASN A 303 -0.95 -8.53 -21.10
C ASN A 303 -1.97 -7.61 -21.77
N TYR A 304 -1.87 -6.30 -21.53
CA TYR A 304 -2.63 -5.33 -22.29
C TYR A 304 -1.97 -5.07 -23.66
N LYS A 305 -2.70 -5.29 -24.77
CA LYS A 305 -2.19 -5.09 -26.12
C LYS A 305 -3.30 -4.65 -27.08
N GLY A 306 -3.13 -3.48 -27.69
CA GLY A 306 -4.00 -3.00 -28.75
C GLY A 306 -5.45 -2.83 -28.33
N GLY A 307 -5.69 -2.20 -27.17
CA GLY A 307 -7.04 -1.93 -26.67
C GLY A 307 -7.62 -3.00 -25.75
N LYS A 308 -6.99 -4.18 -25.64
CA LYS A 308 -7.56 -5.34 -24.95
C LYS A 308 -6.55 -6.13 -24.12
N PHE A 309 -7.05 -6.82 -23.11
CA PHE A 309 -6.28 -7.83 -22.38
C PHE A 309 -6.19 -9.12 -23.19
N VAL A 310 -4.98 -9.65 -23.34
CA VAL A 310 -4.70 -10.90 -24.06
C VAL A 310 -4.16 -11.89 -23.05
N ASN A 311 -4.86 -13.01 -22.87
CA ASN A 311 -4.36 -14.13 -22.07
C ASN A 311 -3.06 -14.66 -22.70
N THR A 312 -2.00 -14.71 -21.92
CA THR A 312 -0.64 -15.10 -22.34
C THR A 312 -0.20 -16.45 -21.77
N GLU A 313 -0.68 -16.82 -20.58
CA GLU A 313 -0.28 -18.03 -19.89
C GLU A 313 -1.38 -18.47 -18.91
N ASN A 314 -1.66 -19.78 -18.86
CA ASN A 314 -2.49 -20.40 -17.84
C ASN A 314 -1.71 -21.49 -17.13
N ILE A 315 -1.70 -21.47 -15.81
CA ILE A 315 -1.15 -22.51 -14.94
C ILE A 315 -2.32 -23.17 -14.24
N ASN A 316 -2.54 -24.46 -14.47
CA ASN A 316 -3.58 -25.24 -13.80
C ASN A 316 -2.90 -26.32 -12.94
N ILE A 317 -3.35 -26.49 -11.71
CA ILE A 317 -2.88 -27.52 -10.79
C ILE A 317 -4.10 -28.34 -10.37
N HIS A 318 -4.11 -29.63 -10.67
CA HIS A 318 -5.17 -30.56 -10.27
C HIS A 318 -4.71 -31.43 -9.10
N TYR A 319 -5.54 -31.55 -8.07
CA TYR A 319 -5.32 -32.44 -6.93
C TYR A 319 -5.78 -33.86 -7.30
N LEU A 320 -4.82 -34.77 -7.44
CA LEU A 320 -5.06 -36.19 -7.73
C LEU A 320 -5.05 -36.95 -6.41
N ARG A 321 -6.21 -37.02 -5.74
CA ARG A 321 -6.36 -37.76 -4.48
C ARG A 321 -6.39 -39.27 -4.76
N ASN A 322 -5.42 -40.00 -4.24
CA ASN A 322 -5.32 -41.46 -4.37
C ASN A 322 -5.09 -42.12 -3.00
N ILE A 323 -5.36 -43.42 -2.92
CA ILE A 323 -5.15 -44.22 -1.70
C ILE A 323 -3.67 -44.23 -1.27
N ASP A 324 -2.75 -44.13 -2.24
CA ASP A 324 -1.30 -44.18 -2.02
C ASP A 324 -0.66 -42.81 -1.73
N GLY A 325 -1.47 -41.78 -1.47
CA GLY A 325 -1.03 -40.40 -1.22
C GLY A 325 -1.52 -39.41 -2.29
N ASP A 326 -1.54 -38.13 -1.92
CA ASP A 326 -1.95 -37.05 -2.81
C ASP A 326 -0.87 -36.77 -3.86
N LYS A 327 -1.28 -36.62 -5.12
CA LYS A 327 -0.41 -36.17 -6.22
C LYS A 327 -0.96 -34.89 -6.84
N TYR A 328 -0.10 -34.14 -7.53
CA TYR A 328 -0.46 -32.84 -8.10
C TYR A 328 -0.09 -32.81 -9.58
N ARG A 329 -1.06 -32.60 -10.47
CA ARG A 329 -0.79 -32.44 -11.91
C ARG A 329 -0.77 -30.96 -12.28
N LYS A 330 0.40 -30.45 -12.68
CA LYS A 330 0.58 -29.07 -13.17
C LYS A 330 0.58 -29.03 -14.69
N ILE A 331 -0.35 -28.29 -15.27
CA ILE A 331 -0.47 -28.04 -16.71
C ILE A 331 -0.21 -26.55 -16.96
N ILE A 332 0.82 -26.24 -17.74
CA ILE A 332 1.15 -24.89 -18.16
C ILE A 332 0.80 -24.75 -19.64
N LYS A 333 -0.04 -23.77 -19.97
CA LYS A 333 -0.40 -23.40 -21.34
C LYS A 333 0.09 -21.98 -21.63
N THR A 334 0.59 -21.73 -22.84
CA THR A 334 0.96 -20.38 -23.29
C THR A 334 0.27 -20.02 -24.60
N ASN A 335 0.04 -18.74 -24.83
CA ASN A 335 -0.56 -18.24 -26.06
C ASN A 335 0.46 -18.24 -27.21
N VAL A 336 0.24 -19.08 -28.21
CA VAL A 336 1.03 -19.12 -29.44
C VAL A 336 0.12 -18.77 -30.62
N ASN A 337 0.29 -17.56 -31.15
CA ASN A 337 -0.49 -17.02 -32.28
C ASN A 337 -2.01 -17.01 -32.03
N GLY A 338 -2.44 -16.54 -30.85
CA GLY A 338 -3.84 -16.41 -30.47
C GLY A 338 -4.48 -17.70 -29.96
N LYS A 339 -3.71 -18.79 -29.80
CA LYS A 339 -4.21 -20.08 -29.31
C LYS A 339 -3.40 -20.57 -28.12
N MET A 340 -4.08 -20.96 -27.05
CA MET A 340 -3.44 -21.56 -25.88
C MET A 340 -2.95 -22.97 -26.20
N LYS A 341 -1.64 -23.21 -26.02
CA LYS A 341 -1.00 -24.51 -26.23
C LYS A 341 -0.34 -25.00 -24.96
N VAL A 342 -0.50 -26.29 -24.64
CA VAL A 342 0.20 -26.93 -23.52
C VAL A 342 1.70 -26.97 -23.82
N ILE A 343 2.51 -26.41 -22.92
CA ILE A 343 3.98 -26.44 -22.99
C ILE A 343 4.60 -27.29 -21.88
N SER A 344 3.85 -27.58 -20.83
CA SER A 344 4.25 -28.49 -19.75
C SER A 344 3.03 -29.17 -19.18
N ASP A 345 3.15 -30.46 -18.90
CA ASP A 345 2.17 -31.30 -18.20
C ASP A 345 2.95 -32.30 -17.37
N LYS A 346 2.96 -32.12 -16.05
CA LYS A 346 3.81 -32.87 -15.12
C LYS A 346 3.03 -33.25 -13.87
N ILE A 347 3.40 -34.39 -13.28
CA ILE A 347 2.87 -34.86 -12.00
C ILE A 347 3.98 -34.71 -10.95
N PHE A 348 3.61 -34.22 -9.77
CA PHE A 348 4.47 -34.00 -8.63
C PHE A 348 3.90 -34.76 -7.43
N ASP A 349 4.80 -35.33 -6.63
CA ASP A 349 4.46 -35.93 -5.33
C ASP A 349 4.52 -34.87 -4.20
N ASP A 350 5.33 -33.81 -4.37
CA ASP A 350 5.45 -32.69 -3.43
C ASP A 350 4.58 -31.49 -3.89
N PRO A 351 3.64 -30.99 -3.06
CA PRO A 351 2.88 -29.79 -3.38
C PRO A 351 3.78 -28.57 -3.62
N ASP A 352 4.83 -28.35 -2.83
CA ASP A 352 5.64 -27.14 -2.92
C ASP A 352 6.34 -27.05 -4.29
N GLU A 353 6.77 -28.20 -4.84
CA GLU A 353 7.30 -28.27 -6.20
C GLU A 353 6.23 -27.91 -7.25
N ALA A 354 5.01 -28.44 -7.10
CA ALA A 354 3.89 -28.16 -7.99
C ALA A 354 3.49 -26.67 -7.96
N PHE A 355 3.48 -26.03 -6.79
CA PHE A 355 3.11 -24.62 -6.61
C PHE A 355 4.26 -23.64 -6.89
N SER A 356 5.51 -24.10 -6.95
CA SER A 356 6.62 -23.22 -7.27
C SER A 356 6.52 -22.65 -8.69
N ASN A 357 6.65 -21.32 -8.83
CA ASN A 357 6.68 -20.61 -10.12
C ASN A 357 8.03 -20.70 -10.85
N THR A 358 8.89 -21.65 -10.48
CA THR A 358 10.22 -21.75 -11.09
C THR A 358 10.13 -22.39 -12.48
N GLN A 359 9.93 -21.54 -13.49
CA GLN A 359 10.58 -21.80 -14.77
C GLN A 359 12.09 -21.77 -14.52
N LYS A 360 12.70 -22.94 -14.25
CA LYS A 360 14.14 -23.10 -14.48
C LYS A 360 14.34 -22.72 -15.95
N LYS A 361 14.86 -21.51 -16.19
CA LYS A 361 15.41 -21.09 -17.49
C LYS A 361 16.36 -22.21 -17.92
N SER A 362 15.91 -23.07 -18.83
CA SER A 362 16.80 -23.99 -19.50
C SER A 362 17.63 -23.15 -20.46
N ASN A 363 18.81 -22.73 -20.01
CA ASN A 363 19.88 -22.35 -20.91
C ASN A 363 20.14 -23.55 -21.84
N LYS A 364 19.79 -23.39 -23.10
CA LYS A 364 20.40 -24.11 -24.22
C LYS A 364 20.72 -23.11 -25.30
#